data_AF-A0A7K1AEJ8-F1
#
_entry.id   AF-A0A7K1AEJ8-F1
#
_cell.length_a   1.000
_cell.length_b   1.000
_cell.length_c   1.000
_cell.angle_alpha   90.00
_cell.angle_beta   90.00
_cell.angle_gamma   90.00
#
_symmetry.space_group_name_H-M   'P 1'
#
loop_
_entity.id
_entity.type
_entity.pdbx_description
1 polymer ?
#
loop_
_entity_poly.entity_id
_entity_poly.type
_entity_poly.pdbx_seq_one_letter_code
_entity_poly.pdbx_strand_id
1 'polypeptide(L)'
;GYGKAKEVPLAIQKGTEDAKRNMFSVALAGSTIIHPVIGVLGAGRVMLKPAAPGTGVIAGGAARIILEEAGIHDVLAKSLGSSNAINVARATINGLQALQRPDEVAARRGLPADSFVPKGLLKAYNETKRAVAAGESH
;
A
#
# COMPACT_ATOMS: atom_id res chain seq x y z
N GLY A 1 -4.14 5.71 -12.25
CA GLY A 1 -4.08 5.67 -13.72
C GLY A 1 -3.25 6.83 -14.25
N TYR A 2 -2.89 6.80 -15.53
CA TYR A 2 -2.20 7.90 -16.21
C TYR A 2 -2.94 8.29 -17.48
N GLY A 3 -3.36 9.56 -17.57
CA GLY A 3 -4.11 10.09 -18.70
C GLY A 3 -3.32 11.16 -19.46
N LYS A 4 -3.47 11.17 -20.78
CA LYS A 4 -2.89 12.20 -21.67
C LYS A 4 -3.93 12.66 -22.68
N ALA A 5 -4.09 13.98 -22.80
CA ALA A 5 -4.94 14.64 -23.78
C ALA A 5 -4.41 16.05 -24.08
N LYS A 6 -4.98 16.72 -25.08
CA LYS A 6 -4.66 18.12 -25.39
C LYS A 6 -5.21 19.09 -24.35
N GLU A 7 -6.34 18.74 -23.74
CA GLU A 7 -7.01 19.53 -22.70
C GLU A 7 -6.85 18.87 -21.33
N VAL A 8 -6.70 19.70 -20.30
CA VAL A 8 -6.50 19.25 -18.91
C VAL A 8 -7.67 18.41 -18.39
N PRO A 9 -8.94 18.81 -18.53
CA PRO A 9 -10.07 18.03 -18.01
C PRO A 9 -10.15 16.63 -18.63
N LEU A 10 -9.94 16.54 -19.95
CA LEU A 10 -9.97 15.27 -20.67
C LEU A 10 -8.81 14.35 -20.28
N ALA A 11 -7.63 14.91 -19.98
CA ALA A 11 -6.50 14.12 -19.48
C ALA A 11 -6.80 13.52 -18.09
N ILE A 12 -7.43 14.30 -17.21
CA ILE A 12 -7.85 13.84 -15.87
C ILE A 12 -8.88 12.71 -16.02
N GLN A 13 -9.92 12.90 -16.83
CA GLN A 13 -10.95 11.88 -17.06
C GLN A 13 -10.34 10.54 -17.51
N LYS A 14 -9.44 10.57 -18.51
CA LYS A 14 -8.74 9.37 -18.97
C LYS A 14 -7.89 8.73 -17.87
N GLY A 15 -7.22 9.53 -17.05
CA GLY A 15 -6.44 9.04 -15.91
C GLY A 15 -7.30 8.36 -14.85
N THR A 16 -8.50 8.88 -14.59
CA THR A 16 -9.49 8.31 -13.67
C THR A 16 -10.06 7.00 -14.22
N GLU A 17 -10.43 6.93 -15.50
CA GLU A 17 -10.91 5.70 -16.13
C GLU A 17 -9.84 4.61 -16.11
N ASP A 18 -8.58 4.96 -16.43
CA ASP A 18 -7.44 4.05 -16.32
C ASP A 18 -7.21 3.58 -14.87
N ALA A 19 -7.40 4.46 -13.87
CA ALA A 19 -7.32 4.07 -12.47
C ALA A 19 -8.39 3.05 -12.08
N LYS A 20 -9.65 3.29 -12.48
CA LYS A 20 -10.78 2.39 -12.19
C LYS A 20 -10.59 0.99 -12.76
N ARG A 21 -9.99 0.88 -13.94
CA ARG A 21 -9.68 -0.42 -14.58
C ARG A 21 -8.57 -1.20 -13.87
N ASN A 22 -7.67 -0.50 -13.19
CA ASN A 22 -6.48 -1.08 -12.57
C ASN A 22 -6.54 -1.04 -11.03
N MET A 23 -7.73 -1.11 -10.44
CA MET A 23 -7.88 -1.21 -8.99
C MET A 23 -7.31 -2.53 -8.47
N PHE A 24 -6.70 -2.48 -7.29
CA PHE A 24 -6.17 -3.64 -6.60
C PHE A 24 -6.38 -3.49 -5.09
N SER A 25 -6.45 -4.61 -4.38
CA SER A 25 -6.58 -4.64 -2.92
C SER A 25 -5.21 -4.51 -2.26
N VAL A 26 -5.12 -3.70 -1.20
CA VAL A 26 -3.92 -3.58 -0.38
C VAL A 26 -4.07 -4.44 0.87
N ALA A 27 -3.00 -5.17 1.21
CA ALA A 27 -2.98 -6.03 2.39
C ALA A 27 -2.63 -5.20 3.66
N LEU A 28 -3.64 -4.96 4.50
CA LEU A 28 -3.54 -4.14 5.71
C LEU A 28 -3.60 -4.97 7.00
N ALA A 29 -2.99 -4.46 8.06
CA ALA A 29 -3.11 -4.96 9.42
C ALA A 29 -3.48 -3.81 10.35
N GLY A 30 -4.77 -3.68 10.66
CA GLY A 30 -5.34 -2.48 11.29
C GLY A 30 -5.16 -1.26 10.39
N SER A 31 -4.49 -0.25 10.92
CA SER A 31 -4.21 1.03 10.25
C SER A 31 -2.88 1.06 9.47
N THR A 32 -2.11 -0.03 9.46
CA THR A 32 -0.73 -0.09 8.94
C THR A 32 -0.53 -1.22 7.93
N ILE A 33 0.63 -1.24 7.27
CA ILE A 33 1.04 -2.32 6.35
C ILE A 33 1.60 -3.53 7.11
N ILE A 34 1.70 -4.69 6.47
CA ILE A 34 2.09 -5.95 7.15
C ILE A 34 3.59 -6.03 7.47
N HIS A 35 4.44 -5.56 6.56
CA HIS A 35 5.89 -5.69 6.69
C HIS A 35 6.57 -4.59 5.88
N PRO A 36 7.84 -4.27 6.19
CA PRO A 36 8.60 -3.33 5.38
C PRO A 36 8.84 -3.87 3.97
N VAL A 37 8.71 -3.00 2.98
CA VAL A 37 8.92 -3.32 1.56
C VAL A 37 9.60 -2.14 0.86
N ILE A 38 10.39 -2.45 -0.16
CA ILE A 38 10.96 -1.43 -1.06
C ILE A 38 10.30 -1.60 -2.42
N GLY A 39 9.43 -0.67 -2.77
CA GLY A 39 8.86 -0.58 -4.11
C GLY A 39 9.85 0.04 -5.08
N VAL A 40 9.97 -0.56 -6.27
CA VAL A 40 10.93 -0.13 -7.29
C VAL A 40 10.22 0.03 -8.62
N LEU A 41 10.47 1.15 -9.29
CA LEU A 41 10.14 1.35 -10.69
C LEU A 41 11.19 2.24 -11.37
N GLY A 42 11.92 1.69 -12.34
CA GLY A 42 13.01 2.42 -13.00
C GLY A 42 14.00 2.95 -11.96
N ALA A 43 14.23 4.27 -11.95
CA ALA A 43 15.06 4.95 -10.95
C ALA A 43 14.32 5.31 -9.65
N GLY A 44 13.00 5.10 -9.57
CA GLY A 44 12.19 5.32 -8.36
C GLY A 44 12.36 4.16 -7.38
N ARG A 45 12.70 4.49 -6.13
CA ARG A 45 12.81 3.54 -5.01
C ARG A 45 12.08 4.13 -3.81
N VAL A 46 11.02 3.48 -3.34
CA VAL A 46 10.23 3.93 -2.20
C VAL A 46 10.23 2.85 -1.14
N MET A 47 10.81 3.16 0.01
CA MET A 47 10.70 2.32 1.19
C MET A 47 9.37 2.61 1.87
N LEU A 48 8.61 1.56 2.17
CA LEU A 48 7.41 1.58 3.00
C LEU A 48 7.69 0.74 4.23
N LYS A 49 7.43 1.28 5.42
CA LYS A 49 7.67 0.59 6.69
C LYS A 49 6.44 0.73 7.59
N PRO A 50 5.98 -0.37 8.22
CA PRO A 50 4.86 -0.31 9.15
C PRO A 50 5.18 0.58 10.34
N ALA A 51 4.18 1.35 10.76
CA ALA A 51 4.23 2.18 11.96
C ALA A 51 3.24 1.68 13.03
N ALA A 52 3.43 2.15 14.26
CA ALA A 52 2.51 1.88 15.36
C ALA A 52 1.23 2.74 15.22
N PRO A 53 0.09 2.31 15.79
CA PRO A 53 -1.14 3.09 15.76
C PRO A 53 -0.95 4.52 16.29
N GLY A 54 -1.46 5.51 15.57
CA GLY A 54 -1.37 6.93 15.94
C GLY A 54 -0.10 7.64 15.47
N THR A 55 0.72 7.01 14.61
CA THR A 55 1.88 7.65 13.97
C THR A 55 1.46 8.61 12.85
N GLY A 56 0.36 8.32 12.16
CA GLY A 56 -0.04 9.04 10.96
C GLY A 56 0.75 8.61 9.71
N VAL A 57 0.37 9.19 8.58
CA VAL A 57 1.04 8.98 7.29
C VAL A 57 2.25 9.92 7.17
N ILE A 58 3.44 9.38 7.34
CA ILE A 58 4.71 10.11 7.18
C ILE A 58 5.32 9.75 5.83
N ALA A 59 5.01 10.55 4.81
CA ALA A 59 5.41 10.31 3.43
C ALA A 59 5.62 11.61 2.65
N GLY A 60 6.40 11.53 1.56
CA GLY A 60 6.49 12.62 0.57
C GLY A 60 5.22 12.72 -0.28
N GLY A 61 4.97 13.88 -0.92
CA GLY A 61 3.69 14.22 -1.54
C GLY A 61 3.04 13.14 -2.41
N ALA A 62 3.74 12.60 -3.42
CA ALA A 62 3.17 11.57 -4.30
C ALA A 62 2.82 10.26 -3.57
N ALA A 63 3.67 9.82 -2.63
CA ALA A 63 3.42 8.61 -1.86
C ALA A 63 2.32 8.83 -0.80
N ARG A 64 2.28 10.01 -0.16
CA ARG A 64 1.27 10.37 0.84
C ARG A 64 -0.14 10.19 0.31
N ILE A 65 -0.45 10.82 -0.82
CA ILE A 65 -1.78 10.76 -1.43
C ILE A 65 -2.18 9.31 -1.70
N ILE A 66 -1.27 8.50 -2.25
CA ILE A 66 -1.54 7.09 -2.54
C ILE A 66 -1.83 6.29 -1.27
N LEU A 67 -1.05 6.52 -0.20
CA LEU A 67 -1.20 5.77 1.05
C LEU A 67 -2.49 6.15 1.78
N GLU A 68 -2.85 7.43 1.78
CA GLU A 68 -4.11 7.93 2.35
C GLU A 68 -5.32 7.36 1.58
N GLU A 69 -5.31 7.42 0.25
CA GLU A 69 -6.37 6.86 -0.59
C GLU A 69 -6.46 5.32 -0.52
N ALA A 70 -5.38 4.65 -0.12
CA ALA A 70 -5.37 3.22 0.14
C ALA A 70 -5.95 2.85 1.53
N GLY A 71 -6.37 3.82 2.34
CA GLY A 71 -6.88 3.60 3.69
C GLY A 71 -5.78 3.29 4.72
N ILE A 72 -4.52 3.65 4.43
CA ILE A 72 -3.42 3.48 5.38
C ILE A 72 -3.33 4.74 6.22
N HIS A 73 -3.49 4.60 7.54
CA HIS A 73 -3.41 5.74 8.46
C HIS A 73 -2.05 5.84 9.15
N ASP A 74 -1.32 4.73 9.29
CA ASP A 74 -0.06 4.68 10.03
C ASP A 74 1.04 4.04 9.19
N VAL A 75 1.96 4.85 8.65
CA VAL A 75 3.06 4.32 7.82
C VAL A 75 4.22 5.31 7.73
N LEU A 76 5.44 4.77 7.70
CA LEU A 76 6.65 5.52 7.38
C LEU A 76 7.06 5.23 5.94
N ALA A 77 7.12 6.26 5.11
CA ALA A 77 7.54 6.13 3.72
C ALA A 77 8.64 7.13 3.35
N LYS A 78 9.65 6.65 2.63
CA LYS A 78 10.75 7.50 2.14
C LYS A 78 11.11 7.15 0.70
N SER A 79 11.18 8.17 -0.16
CA SER A 79 11.81 8.04 -1.47
C SER A 79 13.33 8.05 -1.30
N LEU A 80 13.98 7.01 -1.83
CA LEU A 80 15.42 6.76 -1.78
C LEU A 80 16.09 6.89 -3.16
N GLY A 81 15.32 7.22 -4.19
CA GLY A 81 15.80 7.31 -5.57
C GLY A 81 15.32 8.59 -6.25
N SER A 82 14.79 8.45 -7.47
CA SER A 82 14.25 9.57 -8.24
C SER A 82 13.20 10.37 -7.45
N SER A 83 13.28 11.70 -7.54
CA SER A 83 12.28 12.65 -7.02
C SER A 83 11.12 12.91 -8.00
N ASN A 84 11.15 12.30 -9.19
CA ASN A 84 10.07 12.45 -10.17
C ASN A 84 8.77 11.84 -9.61
N ALA A 85 7.70 12.65 -9.57
CA ALA A 85 6.41 12.26 -9.00
C ALA A 85 5.83 10.98 -9.61
N ILE A 86 5.93 10.78 -10.93
CA ILE A 86 5.39 9.59 -11.61
C ILE A 86 6.14 8.33 -11.18
N ASN A 87 7.46 8.40 -11.10
CA ASN A 87 8.28 7.26 -10.67
C ASN A 87 8.04 6.93 -9.20
N VAL A 88 7.94 7.94 -8.34
CA VAL A 88 7.58 7.75 -6.93
C VAL A 88 6.20 7.14 -6.79
N ALA A 89 5.20 7.63 -7.53
CA ALA A 89 3.84 7.10 -7.49
C ALA A 89 3.82 5.62 -7.87
N ARG A 90 4.40 5.27 -9.02
CA ARG A 90 4.41 3.89 -9.50
C ARG A 90 5.27 2.96 -8.64
N ALA A 91 6.41 3.44 -8.12
CA ALA A 91 7.22 2.66 -7.17
C ALA A 91 6.45 2.41 -5.86
N THR A 92 5.68 3.38 -5.37
CA THR A 92 4.80 3.21 -4.20
C THR A 92 3.75 2.13 -4.47
N ILE A 93 3.07 2.19 -5.63
CA ILE A 93 2.08 1.17 -6.03
C ILE A 93 2.71 -0.22 -6.13
N ASN A 94 3.89 -0.34 -6.76
CA ASN A 94 4.61 -1.63 -6.83
C ASN A 94 4.97 -2.16 -5.43
N GLY A 95 5.34 -1.28 -4.50
CA GLY A 95 5.59 -1.65 -3.11
C GLY A 95 4.33 -2.19 -2.42
N LEU A 96 3.19 -1.54 -2.60
CA LEU A 96 1.91 -1.99 -2.05
C LEU A 96 1.46 -3.33 -2.65
N GLN A 97 1.65 -3.52 -3.96
CA GLN A 97 1.33 -4.79 -4.63
C GLN A 97 2.25 -5.95 -4.22
N ALA A 98 3.47 -5.65 -3.78
CA ALA A 98 4.41 -6.65 -3.30
C ALA A 98 4.09 -7.12 -1.85
N LEU A 99 3.14 -6.49 -1.16
CA LEU A 99 2.74 -6.92 0.18
C LEU A 99 2.06 -8.29 0.13
N GLN A 100 2.62 -9.25 0.85
CA GLN A 100 2.07 -10.57 1.07
C GLN A 100 1.29 -10.65 2.38
N ARG A 101 0.13 -11.30 2.32
CA ARG A 101 -0.73 -11.53 3.50
C ARG A 101 -0.18 -12.67 4.37
N PRO A 102 -0.20 -12.56 5.71
CA PRO A 102 0.30 -13.60 6.61
C PRO A 102 -0.30 -14.98 6.39
N ASP A 103 -1.60 -15.06 6.10
CA ASP A 103 -2.32 -16.32 5.86
C ASP A 103 -1.92 -16.99 4.54
N GLU A 104 -1.74 -16.21 3.48
CA GLU A 104 -1.25 -16.72 2.19
C GLU A 104 0.19 -17.24 2.31
N VAL A 105 1.05 -16.54 3.06
CA VAL A 105 2.42 -16.99 3.31
C VAL A 105 2.45 -18.25 4.18
N ALA A 106 1.60 -18.33 5.21
CA ALA A 106 1.46 -19.50 6.07
C ALA A 106 1.00 -20.73 5.27
N ALA A 107 -0.04 -20.58 4.44
CA ALA A 107 -0.54 -21.64 3.56
C ALA A 107 0.53 -22.12 2.57
N ARG A 108 1.27 -21.19 1.95
CA ARG A 108 2.34 -21.53 1.00
C ARG A 108 3.52 -22.26 1.66
N ARG A 109 3.84 -21.92 2.90
CA ARG A 109 4.99 -22.50 3.63
C ARG A 109 4.63 -23.71 4.49
N GLY A 110 3.34 -23.98 4.72
CA GLY A 110 2.90 -25.03 5.64
C GLY A 110 3.27 -24.75 7.10
N LEU A 111 3.54 -23.49 7.46
CA LEU A 111 3.95 -23.07 8.80
C LEU A 111 2.88 -22.17 9.40
N PRO A 112 2.67 -22.22 10.73
CA PRO A 112 1.73 -21.31 11.39
C PRO A 112 2.22 -19.86 11.29
N ALA A 113 1.29 -18.90 11.15
CA ALA A 113 1.62 -17.50 10.93
C ALA A 113 2.34 -16.83 12.11
N ASP A 114 2.17 -17.37 13.31
CA ASP A 114 2.82 -16.90 14.53
C ASP A 114 4.34 -17.11 14.54
N SER A 115 4.84 -18.03 13.71
CA SER A 115 6.26 -18.37 13.67
C SER A 115 7.11 -17.31 12.96
N PHE A 116 6.49 -16.46 12.13
CA PHE A 116 7.20 -15.47 11.31
C PHE A 116 6.60 -14.07 11.36
N VAL A 117 5.40 -13.89 11.91
CA VAL A 117 4.78 -12.57 12.09
C VAL A 117 4.76 -12.19 13.57
N PRO A 118 5.16 -10.96 13.94
CA PRO A 118 5.04 -10.48 15.32
C PRO A 118 3.60 -10.57 15.84
N LYS A 119 3.42 -11.06 17.08
CA LYS A 119 2.10 -11.33 17.69
C LYS A 119 1.14 -10.13 17.63
N GLY A 120 1.64 -8.92 17.90
CA GLY A 120 0.82 -7.70 17.85
C GLY A 120 0.28 -7.40 16.45
N LEU A 121 1.11 -7.57 15.43
CA LEU A 121 0.73 -7.36 14.03
C LEU A 121 -0.22 -8.46 13.54
N LEU A 122 0.02 -9.71 13.93
CA LEU A 122 -0.87 -10.82 13.61
C LEU A 122 -2.26 -10.64 14.22
N LYS A 123 -2.34 -10.12 15.45
CA LYS A 123 -3.61 -9.77 16.10
C LYS A 123 -4.36 -8.70 15.28
N ALA A 124 -3.69 -7.60 14.94
CA ALA A 124 -4.27 -6.53 14.14
C ALA A 124 -4.73 -7.03 12.75
N TYR A 125 -3.94 -7.88 12.10
CA TYR A 125 -4.31 -8.49 10.82
C TYR A 125 -5.57 -9.35 10.94
N ASN A 126 -5.66 -10.19 11.98
CA ASN A 126 -6.82 -11.04 12.20
C ASN A 126 -8.08 -10.24 12.53
N GLU A 127 -7.95 -9.12 13.25
CA GLU A 127 -9.05 -8.18 13.51
C GLU A 127 -9.53 -7.54 12.20
N THR A 128 -8.62 -7.03 11.38
CA THR A 128 -8.96 -6.50 10.04
C THR A 128 -9.64 -7.56 9.17
N LYS A 129 -9.10 -8.78 9.13
CA LYS A 129 -9.69 -9.87 8.36
C LYS A 129 -11.11 -10.20 8.81
N ARG A 130 -11.38 -10.13 10.12
CA ARG A 130 -12.73 -10.31 10.69
C ARG A 130 -13.67 -9.17 10.32
N ALA A 131 -13.22 -7.92 10.42
CA ALA A 131 -14.01 -6.75 10.05
C ALA A 131 -14.41 -6.79 8.56
N VAL A 132 -13.45 -7.09 7.68
CA VAL A 132 -13.71 -7.28 6.23
C VAL A 132 -14.69 -8.43 5.98
N ALA A 133 -14.57 -9.54 6.71
CA ALA A 133 -15.52 -10.66 6.61
C ALA A 133 -16.93 -10.31 7.14
N ALA A 134 -17.04 -9.35 8.06
CA ALA A 134 -18.30 -8.82 8.58
C ALA A 134 -18.96 -7.78 7.64
N GLY A 135 -18.29 -7.39 6.55
CA GLY A 135 -18.79 -6.39 5.60
C GLY A 135 -18.57 -4.94 6.04
N GLU A 136 -17.78 -4.72 7.09
CA GLU A 136 -17.37 -3.38 7.49
C GLU A 136 -16.26 -2.90 6.54
N SER A 137 -16.57 -1.89 5.73
CA SER A 137 -15.61 -1.21 4.87
C SER A 137 -14.72 -0.26 5.67
N HIS A 138 -13.42 -0.27 5.37
CA HIS A 138 -12.41 0.63 5.90
C HIS A 138 -12.76 2.11 5.73
#